data_AF-A0A660QAK5-F1
#
_entry.id   AF-A0A660QAK5-F1
#
_cell.length_a   1.000
_cell.length_b   1.000
_cell.length_c   1.000
_cell.angle_alpha   90.00
_cell.angle_beta   90.00
_cell.angle_gamma   90.00
#
_symmetry.space_group_name_H-M   'P 1'
#
loop_
_entity.id
_entity.type
_entity.pdbx_description
1 polymer ?
#
loop_
_entity_poly.entity_id
_entity_poly.type
_entity_poly.pdbx_seq_one_letter_code
_entity_poly.pdbx_strand_id
1 'polypeptide(L)' 'MNGEAAVWIVAIVAIFIYNLYKLRHSADPKDELLKAKQLLDENLISEDDYQKIKGKLIKKIVAD' A
#
# COMPACT_ATOMS: atom_id res chain seq x y z
N MET A 1 1.95 20.07 33.61
CA MET A 1 2.44 20.55 32.31
C MET A 1 3.29 19.54 31.53
N ASN A 2 3.94 18.55 32.16
CA ASN A 2 4.82 17.60 31.44
C ASN A 2 4.11 16.39 30.81
N GLY A 3 2.89 16.05 31.26
CA GLY A 3 2.14 14.89 30.77
C GLY A 3 1.49 15.11 29.40
N GLU A 4 0.95 16.30 29.13
CA GLU A 4 0.28 16.61 27.86
C GLU A 4 1.27 16.67 26.69
N ALA A 5 2.45 17.25 26.91
CA ALA A 5 3.51 17.29 25.90
C ALA A 5 3.96 15.87 25.48
N ALA A 6 4.04 14.93 26.42
CA ALA A 6 4.40 13.55 26.13
C ALA A 6 3.36 12.86 25.23
N VAL A 7 2.06 13.10 25.46
CA VAL A 7 0.98 12.53 24.64
C VAL A 7 1.06 13.04 23.19
N TRP A 8 1.31 14.33 23.01
CA TRP A 8 1.46 14.91 21.66
C TRP A 8 2.70 14.37 20.93
N ILE A 9 3.82 14.19 21.64
CA ILE A 9 5.04 13.60 21.05
C ILE A 9 4.77 12.17 20.58
N VAL A 10 4.09 11.34 21.39
CA VAL A 10 3.76 9.97 21.01
C VAL A 10 2.83 9.93 19.79
N ALA A 11 1.83 10.82 19.73
CA ALA A 11 0.93 10.91 18.58
C ALA A 11 1.67 11.31 17.29
N ILE A 12 2.58 12.28 17.36
CA ILE A 12 3.38 12.73 16.20
C ILE A 12 4.28 11.59 15.71
N VAL A 13 4.94 10.86 16.62
CA VAL A 13 5.78 9.71 16.26
C VAL A 13 4.95 8.60 15.60
N ALA A 14 3.74 8.31 16.11
CA ALA A 14 2.86 7.31 15.50
C ALA A 14 2.43 7.70 14.07
N ILE A 15 2.08 8.97 13.84
CA ILE A 15 1.74 9.48 12.50
C ILE A 15 2.95 9.39 11.57
N PHE A 16 4.14 9.73 12.07
CA PHE A 16 5.37 9.65 11.29
C PHE A 16 5.71 8.21 10.90
N ILE A 17 5.63 7.26 11.83
CA ILE A 17 5.82 5.83 11.57
C ILE A 17 4.77 5.32 10.57
N TYR A 18 3.50 5.70 10.70
CA TYR A 18 2.44 5.33 9.76
C TYR A 18 2.72 5.88 8.35
N ASN A 19 3.16 7.14 8.25
CA ASN A 19 3.54 7.74 6.97
C ASN A 19 4.78 7.08 6.37
N LEU A 20 5.79 6.73 7.18
CA LEU A 20 6.95 5.97 6.72
C LEU A 20 6.58 4.54 6.30
N TYR A 21 5.67 3.90 7.01
CA TYR A 21 5.12 2.61 6.62
C TYR A 21 4.39 2.72 5.28
N LYS A 22 3.57 3.76 5.08
CA LYS A 22 2.86 4.06 3.83
C LYS A 22 3.79 4.47 2.68
N LEU A 23 4.90 5.15 2.96
CA LEU A 23 5.92 5.51 1.99
C LEU A 23 6.78 4.31 1.60
N ARG A 24 7.15 3.46 2.56
CA ARG A 24 7.85 2.19 2.30
C ARG A 24 6.95 1.15 1.65
N HIS A 25 5.64 1.21 1.90
CA HIS A 25 4.59 0.50 1.18
C HIS A 25 3.95 1.36 0.09
N SER A 26 4.63 2.42 -0.40
CA SER A 26 4.25 3.01 -1.68
C SER A 26 4.58 1.95 -2.71
N ALA A 27 3.55 1.16 -2.97
CA ALA A 27 3.68 -0.21 -3.36
C ALA A 27 4.43 -0.28 -4.67
N ASP A 28 5.53 -1.04 -4.68
CA ASP A 28 6.16 -1.42 -5.92
C ASP A 28 5.05 -2.03 -6.79
N PRO A 29 4.84 -1.55 -8.02
CA PRO A 29 3.75 -2.03 -8.85
C PRO A 29 3.86 -3.55 -9.13
N LYS A 30 5.02 -4.19 -8.87
CA LYS A 30 5.16 -5.65 -8.84
C LYS A 30 4.52 -6.31 -7.62
N ASP A 31 4.62 -5.71 -6.44
CA ASP A 31 3.96 -6.17 -5.21
C ASP A 31 2.44 -6.01 -5.31
N GLU A 32 1.96 -4.92 -5.91
CA GLU A 32 0.52 -4.77 -6.20
C GLU A 32 0.02 -5.82 -7.18
N LEU A 33 0.84 -6.20 -8.16
CA LEU A 33 0.50 -7.24 -9.14
C LEU A 33 0.45 -8.61 -8.47
N LEU A 34 1.38 -8.90 -7.56
CA LEU A 34 1.41 -10.14 -6.78
C LEU A 34 0.15 -10.27 -5.91
N LYS A 35 -0.24 -9.18 -5.21
CA LYS A 35 -1.48 -9.14 -4.41
C LYS A 35 -2.73 -9.30 -5.28
N ALA A 36 -2.79 -8.65 -6.44
CA ALA A 36 -3.90 -8.81 -7.36
C ALA A 36 -4.05 -10.28 -7.81
N LYS A 37 -2.92 -10.98 -8.02
CA LYS A 37 -2.94 -12.41 -8.34
C LYS A 37 -3.43 -13.26 -7.17
N GLN A 38 -2.98 -12.98 -5.94
CA GLN A 38 -3.47 -13.67 -4.74
C GLN A 38 -4.99 -13.52 -4.56
N LEU A 39 -5.53 -12.31 -4.79
CA LEU A 39 -6.97 -12.08 -4.72
C LEU A 39 -7.75 -12.89 -5.78
N LEU A 40 -7.17 -13.11 -6.95
CA LEU A 40 -7.77 -13.97 -7.98
C LEU A 40 -7.71 -15.44 -7.56
N ASP A 41 -6.57 -15.90 -7.04
CA ASP A 41 -6.38 -17.27 -6.54
C ASP A 41 -7.34 -17.58 -5.37
N GLU A 42 -7.64 -16.60 -4.53
CA GLU A 42 -8.64 -16.69 -3.44
C GLU A 42 -10.09 -16.51 -3.92
N ASN A 43 -10.31 -16.30 -5.22
CA ASN A 43 -11.64 -16.03 -5.82
C ASN A 43 -12.33 -14.77 -5.25
N LEU A 44 -11.55 -13.84 -4.67
CA LEU A 44 -12.03 -12.58 -4.10
C LEU A 44 -12.26 -11.51 -5.18
N ILE A 45 -11.65 -11.67 -6.36
CA ILE A 45 -11.88 -10.86 -7.54
C ILE A 45 -12.12 -11.75 -8.76
N SER A 46 -12.84 -11.22 -9.75
CA SER A 46 -13.03 -11.91 -11.03
C SER A 46 -11.80 -11.78 -11.93
N GLU A 47 -11.63 -12.72 -12.85
CA GLU A 47 -10.57 -12.68 -13.88
C GLU A 47 -10.57 -11.34 -14.64
N ASP A 48 -11.75 -10.79 -14.93
CA ASP A 48 -11.93 -9.51 -15.62
C ASP A 48 -11.37 -8.31 -14.83
N ASP A 49 -11.58 -8.31 -13.51
CA ASP A 49 -11.06 -7.28 -12.60
C ASP A 49 -9.54 -7.40 -12.46
N TYR A 50 -9.02 -8.62 -12.37
CA TYR A 50 -7.59 -8.87 -12.37
C TYR A 50 -6.91 -8.34 -13.64
N GLN A 51 -7.49 -8.57 -14.82
CA GLN A 51 -6.93 -8.06 -16.09
C GLN A 51 -6.89 -6.53 -16.15
N LYS A 52 -7.93 -5.84 -15.63
CA LYS A 52 -7.96 -4.37 -15.54
C LYS A 52 -6.86 -3.84 -14.61
N ILE A 53 -6.67 -4.49 -13.47
CA ILE A 53 -5.63 -4.12 -12.49
C ILE A 53 -4.24 -4.37 -13.08
N LYS A 54 -4.01 -5.56 -13.65
CA LYS A 54 -2.76 -5.93 -14.33
C LYS A 54 -2.40 -4.95 -15.44
N GLY A 55 -3.35 -4.56 -16.28
CA GLY A 55 -3.10 -3.60 -17.36
C GLY A 55 -2.66 -2.21 -16.86
N LYS A 56 -3.22 -1.74 -15.74
CA LYS A 56 -2.81 -0.48 -15.11
C LYS A 56 -1.43 -0.58 -14.46
N LEU A 57 -1.15 -1.67 -13.78
CA LEU A 57 0.12 -1.89 -13.08
C LEU A 57 1.29 -2.11 -14.04
N ILE A 58 1.09 -2.87 -15.12
CA ILE A 58 2.12 -3.06 -16.16
C ILE A 58 2.48 -1.73 -16.82
N LYS A 59 1.51 -0.85 -17.10
CA LYS A 59 1.79 0.48 -17.64
C LYS A 59 2.65 1.34 -16.70
N LYS A 60 2.47 1.21 -15.38
CA LYS A 60 3.33 1.85 -14.39
C LYS A 60 4.75 1.25 -14.37
N ILE A 61 4.88 -0.07 -14.45
CA ILE A 61 6.19 -0.77 -14.44
C ILE A 61 7.01 -0.45 -15.69
N VAL A 62 6.37 -0.33 -16.85
CA VAL A 62 7.06 -0.11 -18.14
C VAL A 62 7.39 1.37 -18.38
N ALA A 63 6.70 2.29 -17.70
CA ALA A 63 6.94 3.73 -17.82
C ALA A 63 8.02 4.25 -16.85
N ASP A 64 8.46 3.42 -15.89
CA ASP A 64 9.55 3.66 -14.95
C ASP A 64 10.88 3.11 -15.53
#